data_AF-A0A317Z6G8-F1
#
_entry.id   AF-A0A317Z6G8-F1
#
_cell.length_a   1.000
_cell.length_b   1.000
_cell.length_c   1.000
_cell.angle_alpha   90.00
_cell.angle_beta   90.00
_cell.angle_gamma   90.00
#
_symmetry.space_group_name_H-M   'P 1'
#
loop_
_entity.id
_entity.type
_entity.pdbx_description
1 polymer ?
#
loop_
_entity_poly.entity_id
_entity_poly.type
_entity_poly.pdbx_seq_one_letter_code
_entity_poly.pdbx_strand_id
1 'polypeptide(L)'
;MGLFDSILKRNKELTWMYDLDMFEDDTTNAYLKRTTLQTCIEFIARTLSQTEFKITQDHKTIKDESYYKLNVRPNTDMSATDFWQKVVYKLIYDNEVLIVA
;
A
#
# COMPACT_ATOMS: atom_id res chain seq x y z
N MET A 1 29.30 37.06 29.95
CA MET A 1 29.86 36.79 28.62
C MET A 1 31.25 36.19 28.76
N GLY A 2 31.33 34.92 29.18
CA GLY A 2 32.59 34.23 29.46
C GLY A 2 32.73 32.99 28.59
N LEU A 3 33.98 32.57 28.36
CA LEU A 3 34.35 31.40 27.53
C LEU A 3 33.62 30.10 27.94
N PHE A 4 33.23 29.97 29.21
CA PHE A 4 32.48 28.81 29.68
C PHE A 4 31.03 28.78 29.16
N ASP A 5 30.38 29.93 29.03
CA ASP A 5 29.00 30.03 28.54
C ASP A 5 28.93 29.78 27.02
N SER A 6 29.96 30.19 26.28
CA SER A 6 30.08 29.88 24.85
C SER A 6 30.39 28.41 24.58
N ILE A 7 31.23 27.76 25.40
CA ILE A 7 31.50 26.31 25.31
C ILE A 7 30.25 25.50 25.64
N LEU A 8 29.50 25.90 26.68
CA LEU A 8 28.30 25.19 27.12
C LEU A 8 27.14 25.33 26.13
N LYS A 9 26.96 26.51 25.52
CA LYS A 9 26.03 26.70 24.39
C LYS A 9 26.41 25.89 23.16
N ARG A 10 27.69 25.85 22.78
CA ARG A 10 28.18 25.06 21.65
C ARG A 10 27.91 23.56 21.83
N ASN A 11 28.10 23.03 23.03
CA ASN A 11 27.77 21.63 23.32
C ASN A 11 26.27 21.34 23.20
N LYS A 12 25.42 22.28 23.62
CA LYS A 12 23.96 22.15 23.47
C LYS A 12 23.53 22.14 22.00
N GLU A 13 24.10 23.02 21.17
CA GLU A 13 23.82 23.06 19.72
C GLU A 13 24.27 21.77 19.01
N LEU A 14 25.43 21.20 19.39
CA LEU A 14 25.89 19.91 18.87
C LEU A 14 24.95 18.75 19.23
N THR A 15 24.42 18.72 20.45
CA THR A 15 23.42 17.71 20.84
C THR A 15 22.14 17.85 20.03
N TRP A 16 21.69 19.08 19.75
CA TRP A 16 20.48 19.33 18.97
C TRP A 16 20.66 18.93 17.50
N MET A 17 21.83 19.19 16.92
CA MET A 17 22.18 18.70 15.59
C MET A 17 22.16 17.16 15.53
N TYR A 18 22.77 16.49 16.51
CA TYR A 18 22.81 15.03 16.55
C TYR A 18 21.40 14.40 16.70
N ASP A 19 20.55 15.01 17.52
CA ASP A 19 19.17 14.57 17.70
C ASP A 19 18.35 14.77 16.40
N LEU A 20 18.53 15.90 15.71
CA LEU A 20 17.92 16.18 14.41
C LEU A 20 18.36 15.17 13.33
N ASP A 21 19.66 14.89 13.22
CA ASP A 21 20.20 13.90 12.26
C ASP A 21 19.62 12.50 12.54
N MET A 22 19.51 12.12 13.82
CA MET A 22 18.92 10.83 14.22
C MET A 22 17.42 10.76 13.85
N PHE A 23 16.66 11.84 14.03
CA PHE A 23 15.26 11.91 13.59
C PHE A 23 15.12 11.84 12.06
N GLU A 24 16.06 12.42 11.30
CA GLU A 24 16.06 12.36 9.84
C GLU A 24 16.29 10.91 9.34
N ASP A 25 17.21 10.18 9.97
CA ASP A 25 17.44 8.77 9.68
C ASP A 25 16.24 7.88 10.01
N ASP A 26 15.60 8.08 11.17
CA ASP A 26 14.43 7.30 11.59
C ASP A 26 13.22 7.55 10.69
N THR A 27 12.97 8.80 10.32
CA THR A 27 11.89 9.17 9.40
C THR A 27 12.13 8.60 8.00
N THR A 28 13.37 8.64 7.51
CA THR A 28 13.78 8.03 6.24
C THR A 28 13.56 6.52 6.24
N ASN A 29 13.97 5.84 7.32
CA ASN A 29 13.78 4.40 7.47
C ASN A 29 12.30 4.01 7.51
N ALA A 30 11.48 4.74 8.25
CA ALA A 30 10.04 4.50 8.29
C ALA A 30 9.38 4.70 6.91
N TYR A 31 9.78 5.75 6.19
CA TYR A 31 9.31 6.03 4.83
C TYR A 31 9.68 4.91 3.84
N LEU A 32 10.94 4.45 3.87
CA LEU A 32 11.41 3.36 3.01
C LEU A 32 10.64 2.07 3.30
N LYS A 33 10.48 1.69 4.58
CA LYS A 33 9.69 0.52 4.98
C LYS A 33 8.25 0.59 4.47
N ARG A 34 7.59 1.75 4.62
CA ARG A 34 6.23 1.97 4.11
C ARG A 34 6.19 1.84 2.60
N THR A 35 7.14 2.43 1.88
CA THR A 35 7.22 2.38 0.42
C THR A 35 7.41 0.96 -0.09
N THR A 36 8.30 0.18 0.55
CA THR A 36 8.50 -1.23 0.20
C THR A 36 7.24 -2.04 0.43
N LEU A 37 6.57 -1.86 1.57
CA LEU A 37 5.32 -2.56 1.88
C LEU A 37 4.23 -2.24 0.85
N GLN A 38 4.04 -0.95 0.54
CA GLN A 38 3.13 -0.47 -0.50
C GLN A 38 3.42 -1.10 -1.87
N THR A 39 4.70 -1.15 -2.23
CA THR A 39 5.15 -1.75 -3.49
C THR A 39 4.82 -3.25 -3.55
N CYS A 40 5.09 -4.00 -2.48
CA CYS A 40 4.76 -5.43 -2.42
C CYS A 40 3.25 -5.68 -2.55
N ILE A 41 2.42 -4.90 -1.84
CA ILE A 41 0.96 -5.04 -1.92
C ILE A 41 0.47 -4.73 -3.33
N GLU A 42 0.96 -3.64 -3.93
CA GLU A 42 0.59 -3.24 -5.29
C GLU A 42 0.97 -4.30 -6.33
N PHE A 43 2.14 -4.93 -6.19
CA PHE A 43 2.53 -6.05 -7.06
C PHE A 43 1.56 -7.22 -6.95
N ILE A 44 1.23 -7.66 -5.72
CA ILE A 44 0.28 -8.75 -5.49
C ILE A 44 -1.10 -8.41 -6.07
N ALA A 45 -1.59 -7.21 -5.78
CA ALA A 45 -2.89 -6.73 -6.22
C ALA A 45 -2.99 -6.68 -7.75
N ARG A 46 -1.98 -6.14 -8.43
CA ARG A 46 -1.92 -6.12 -9.91
C ARG A 46 -1.88 -7.52 -10.49
N THR A 47 -1.04 -8.41 -9.95
CA THR A 47 -0.95 -9.79 -10.45
C THR A 47 -2.29 -10.51 -10.32
N LEU A 48 -2.96 -10.41 -9.16
CA LEU A 48 -4.26 -11.05 -8.95
C LEU A 48 -5.37 -10.43 -9.82
N SER A 49 -5.35 -9.12 -10.01
CA SER A 49 -6.36 -8.42 -10.83
C SER A 49 -6.36 -8.79 -12.31
N GLN A 50 -5.27 -9.40 -12.80
CA GLN A 50 -5.14 -9.86 -14.19
C GLN A 50 -5.57 -11.32 -14.37
N THR A 51 -5.94 -12.00 -13.28
CA THR A 51 -6.41 -13.39 -13.34
C THR A 51 -7.87 -13.46 -13.80
N GLU A 52 -8.25 -14.59 -14.40
CA GLU A 52 -9.62 -14.83 -14.88
C GLU A 52 -10.35 -15.78 -13.92
N PHE A 53 -11.51 -15.34 -13.44
CA PHE A 53 -12.45 -16.16 -12.70
C PHE A 53 -13.16 -17.12 -13.65
N LYS A 54 -12.88 -18.41 -13.51
CA LYS A 54 -13.55 -19.48 -14.25
C LYS A 54 -14.78 -19.96 -13.48
N ILE A 55 -15.96 -19.79 -14.07
CA ILE A 55 -17.22 -20.30 -13.53
C ILE A 55 -17.53 -21.62 -14.23
N THR A 56 -17.70 -22.69 -13.44
CA THR A 56 -18.04 -24.01 -13.95
C THR A 56 -19.37 -24.49 -13.39
N GLN A 57 -20.21 -25.04 -14.26
CA GLN A 57 -21.45 -25.70 -13.90
C GLN A 57 -21.57 -26.95 -14.76
N ASP A 58 -21.94 -28.07 -14.16
CA ASP A 58 -22.03 -29.38 -14.85
C ASP A 58 -20.76 -29.72 -15.66
N HIS A 59 -19.59 -29.45 -15.08
CA HIS A 59 -18.27 -29.72 -15.66
C HIS A 59 -17.95 -28.93 -16.94
N LYS A 60 -18.75 -27.91 -17.27
CA LYS A 60 -18.52 -27.00 -18.40
C LYS A 60 -18.25 -25.59 -17.89
N THR A 61 -17.34 -24.88 -18.56
CA THR A 61 -17.11 -23.46 -18.28
C THR A 61 -18.24 -22.64 -18.88
N ILE A 62 -18.87 -21.81 -18.07
CA ILE A 62 -19.98 -20.94 -18.48
C ILE A 62 -19.50 -19.49 -18.53
N LYS A 63 -19.92 -18.78 -19.58
CA LYS A 63 -19.70 -17.34 -19.75
C LYS A 63 -21.04 -16.60 -19.68
N ASP A 64 -21.61 -16.57 -18.49
CA ASP A 64 -22.89 -15.91 -18.19
C ASP A 64 -22.69 -14.45 -17.73
N GLU A 65 -23.75 -13.83 -17.22
CA GLU A 65 -23.68 -12.48 -16.64
C GLU A 65 -22.71 -12.41 -15.46
N SER A 66 -22.65 -13.46 -14.64
CA SER A 66 -21.72 -13.56 -13.51
C SER A 66 -20.28 -13.50 -13.99
N TYR A 67 -19.95 -14.24 -15.05
CA TYR A 67 -18.64 -14.20 -15.68
C TYR A 67 -18.31 -12.79 -16.19
N TYR A 68 -19.27 -12.11 -16.83
CA TYR A 68 -19.09 -10.74 -17.30
C TYR A 68 -18.82 -9.76 -16.15
N LYS A 69 -19.60 -9.83 -15.07
CA LYS A 69 -19.41 -8.99 -13.89
C LYS A 69 -18.05 -9.22 -13.23
N LEU A 70 -17.62 -10.48 -13.07
CA LEU A 70 -16.37 -10.79 -12.40
C LEU A 70 -15.12 -10.46 -13.23
N ASN A 71 -15.18 -10.64 -14.55
CA ASN A 71 -13.99 -10.59 -15.41
C ASN A 71 -13.91 -9.38 -16.35
N VAL A 72 -15.02 -8.69 -16.61
CA VAL A 72 -15.06 -7.56 -17.55
C VAL A 72 -15.37 -6.27 -16.83
N ARG A 73 -16.55 -6.20 -16.20
CA ARG A 73 -17.05 -4.94 -15.64
C ARG A 73 -17.92 -5.20 -14.41
N PRO A 74 -17.33 -5.16 -13.20
CA PRO A 74 -18.05 -5.39 -11.94
C PRO A 74 -19.07 -4.30 -11.64
N ASN A 75 -18.76 -3.04 -11.99
CA ASN A 75 -19.67 -1.91 -11.84
C ASN A 75 -19.55 -0.96 -13.04
N THR A 76 -20.42 0.06 -13.10
CA THR A 76 -20.46 1.00 -14.23
C THR A 76 -19.21 1.86 -14.35
N ASP A 77 -18.42 2.03 -13.29
CA ASP A 77 -17.41 3.10 -13.25
C ASP A 77 -15.97 2.56 -13.33
N MET A 78 -15.76 1.24 -13.21
CA MET A 78 -14.42 0.64 -13.25
C MET A 78 -14.38 -0.73 -13.92
N SER A 79 -13.21 -1.06 -14.47
CA SER A 79 -12.91 -2.38 -15.06
C SER A 79 -12.76 -3.45 -13.97
N ALA A 80 -12.83 -4.73 -14.36
CA ALA A 80 -12.55 -5.84 -13.44
C ALA A 80 -11.13 -5.75 -12.86
N THR A 81 -10.14 -5.39 -13.66
CA THR A 81 -8.76 -5.21 -13.20
C THR A 81 -8.68 -4.14 -12.11
N ASP A 82 -9.23 -2.95 -12.36
CA ASP A 82 -9.17 -1.85 -11.37
C ASP A 82 -9.93 -2.20 -10.09
N PHE A 83 -11.08 -2.87 -10.23
CA PHE A 83 -11.90 -3.30 -9.11
C PHE A 83 -11.14 -4.29 -8.23
N TRP A 84 -10.64 -5.38 -8.81
CA TRP A 84 -9.96 -6.44 -8.07
C TRP A 84 -8.63 -5.98 -7.50
N GLN A 85 -7.90 -5.11 -8.20
CA GLN A 85 -6.70 -4.49 -7.64
C GLN A 85 -7.04 -3.72 -6.36
N LYS A 86 -8.08 -2.88 -6.37
CA LYS A 86 -8.53 -2.13 -5.18
C LYS A 86 -8.99 -3.04 -4.04
N VAL A 87 -9.75 -4.08 -4.37
CA VAL A 87 -10.25 -5.05 -3.38
C VAL A 87 -9.08 -5.77 -2.71
N VAL A 88 -8.15 -6.32 -3.49
CA VAL A 88 -6.99 -7.05 -2.97
C VAL A 88 -6.08 -6.13 -2.17
N TYR A 89 -5.82 -4.92 -2.68
CA TYR A 89 -5.01 -3.94 -1.98
C TYR A 89 -5.59 -3.62 -0.59
N LYS A 90 -6.90 -3.30 -0.51
CA LYS A 90 -7.57 -3.02 0.77
C LYS A 90 -7.57 -4.23 1.69
N LEU A 91 -7.87 -5.41 1.15
CA LEU A 91 -7.88 -6.63 1.94
C LEU A 91 -6.52 -6.90 2.59
N ILE A 92 -5.40 -6.64 1.90
CA ILE A 92 -4.07 -6.85 2.47
C ILE A 92 -3.67 -5.71 3.43
N TYR A 93 -3.99 -4.46 3.07
CA TYR A 93 -3.56 -3.30 3.85
C TYR A 93 -4.41 -3.07 5.11
N ASP A 94 -5.73 -3.15 4.98
CA ASP A 94 -6.71 -2.91 6.03
C ASP A 94 -7.15 -4.21 6.74
N ASN A 95 -6.75 -5.38 6.21
CA ASN A 95 -7.17 -6.72 6.67
C ASN A 95 -8.67 -7.02 6.52
N GLU A 96 -9.44 -6.12 5.91
CA GLU A 96 -10.87 -6.28 5.64
C GLU A 96 -11.29 -5.51 4.39
N VAL A 97 -12.38 -5.94 3.76
CA VAL A 97 -12.98 -5.25 2.62
C VAL A 97 -14.47 -5.57 2.54
N LEU A 98 -15.28 -4.56 2.23
CA LEU A 98 -16.71 -4.71 1.95
C LEU A 98 -16.96 -4.44 0.47
N ILE A 99 -17.62 -5.39 -0.21
CA ILE A 99 -18.08 -5.25 -1.59
C ILE A 99 -19.60 -5.08 -1.56
N VAL A 100 -20.08 -4.03 -2.22
CA VAL A 100 -21.51 -3.78 -2.45
C VAL A 100 -21.75 -3.92 -3.95
N ALA A 101 -22.68 -4.81 -4.31
CA ALA A 101 -23.02 -5.19 -5.68
C ALA A 101 -24.42 -4.69 -6.05
#